data_AF-A0A1Y1R919-F1
#
_entry.id   AF-A0A1Y1R919-F1
#
_cell.length_a   1.000
_cell.length_b   1.000
_cell.length_c   1.000
_cell.angle_alpha   90.00
_cell.angle_beta   90.00
_cell.angle_gamma   90.00
#
_symmetry.space_group_name_H-M   'P 1'
#
loop_
_entity.id
_entity.type
_entity.pdbx_description
1 polymer ?
#
loop_
_entity_poly.entity_id
_entity_poly.type
_entity_poly.pdbx_seq_one_letter_code
_entity_poly.pdbx_strand_id
1 'polypeptide(L)' 'MRLKNYILVKIDRDEVSSEFVPYAKYVPTIYFMTPKQKILERVTGYFNVSDFKSWIDDADMKLKNQK' A
#
# COMPACT_ATOMS: atom_id res chain seq x y z
N MET A 1 13.41 12.44 2.54
CA MET A 1 12.11 11.93 3.05
C MET A 1 11.61 10.86 2.10
N ARG A 2 11.49 9.60 2.56
CA ARG A 2 11.28 8.40 1.70
C ARG A 2 9.97 8.40 0.91
N LEU A 3 8.95 9.10 1.41
CA LEU A 3 7.62 9.16 0.79
C LEU A 3 7.48 10.20 -0.32
N LYS A 4 8.52 10.98 -0.66
CA LYS A 4 8.45 12.02 -1.70
C LYS A 4 8.05 11.49 -3.08
N ASN A 5 8.30 10.21 -3.35
CA ASN A 5 8.01 9.56 -4.62
C ASN A 5 6.69 8.77 -4.61
N TYR A 6 5.90 8.91 -3.54
CA TYR A 6 4.66 8.17 -3.35
C TYR A 6 3.47 9.14 -3.37
N ILE A 7 2.36 8.67 -3.94
CA ILE A 7 1.05 9.30 -3.76
C ILE A 7 0.37 8.58 -2.61
N LEU A 8 0.07 9.31 -1.53
CA LEU A 8 -0.64 8.75 -0.37
C LEU A 8 -2.14 8.98 -0.54
N VAL A 9 -2.90 7.90 -0.44
CA VAL A 9 -4.36 7.92 -0.51
C VAL A 9 -4.90 7.27 0.76
N LYS A 10 -5.80 7.97 1.46
CA LYS A 10 -6.55 7.42 2.58
C LYS A 10 -7.95 7.11 2.11
N ILE A 11 -8.42 5.91 2.41
CA ILE A 11 -9.73 5.41 2.00
C ILE A 11 -10.47 5.01 3.27
N ASP A 12 -11.72 5.45 3.39
CA ASP A 12 -12.68 4.78 4.26
C ASP A 12 -13.28 3.61 3.48
N ARG A 13 -13.06 2.39 3.98
CA ARG A 13 -13.51 1.17 3.29
C ARG A 13 -15.04 1.15 3.15
N ASP A 14 -15.75 1.70 4.13
CA ASP A 14 -17.20 1.58 4.18
C ASP A 14 -17.89 2.68 3.33
N GLU A 15 -17.14 3.68 2.86
CA GLU A 15 -17.62 4.76 1.98
C GLU A 15 -17.20 4.61 0.50
N VAL A 16 -16.35 3.64 0.17
CA VAL A 16 -15.80 3.47 -1.19
C VAL A 16 -16.11 2.08 -1.75
N SER A 17 -16.64 2.05 -2.98
CA SER A 17 -16.89 0.82 -3.73
C SER A 17 -15.58 0.11 -4.10
N SER A 18 -15.54 -1.22 -3.96
CA SER A 18 -14.37 -2.05 -4.26
C SER A 18 -13.96 -2.09 -5.73
N GLU A 19 -14.77 -1.53 -6.62
CA GLU A 19 -14.43 -1.42 -8.04
C GLU A 19 -13.32 -0.38 -8.31
N PHE A 20 -13.16 0.60 -7.42
CA PHE A 20 -12.17 1.66 -7.55
C PHE A 20 -10.86 1.36 -6.80
N VAL A 21 -10.93 0.51 -5.77
CA VAL A 21 -9.84 0.25 -4.83
C VAL A 21 -9.86 -1.21 -4.36
N PRO A 22 -8.71 -1.84 -4.08
CA PRO A 22 -8.70 -3.19 -3.54
C PRO A 22 -9.54 -3.31 -2.26
N TYR A 23 -10.45 -4.28 -2.21
CA TYR A 23 -11.25 -4.51 -1.02
C TYR A 23 -10.38 -4.97 0.17
N ALA A 24 -10.44 -4.20 1.26
CA ALA A 24 -9.72 -4.49 2.51
C ALA A 24 -10.60 -5.32 3.45
N LYS A 25 -10.41 -6.65 3.47
CA LYS A 25 -11.16 -7.54 4.38
C LYS A 25 -10.99 -7.16 5.86
N TYR A 26 -9.79 -6.72 6.25
CA TYR A 26 -9.45 -6.27 7.60
C TYR A 26 -8.98 -4.81 7.57
N VAL A 27 -9.24 -4.07 8.64
CA VAL A 27 -8.81 -2.67 8.76
C VAL A 27 -7.90 -2.49 10.00
N PRO A 28 -6.82 -1.68 9.92
CA PRO A 28 -6.31 -1.01 8.72
C PRO A 28 -5.58 -1.99 7.78
N THR A 29 -5.61 -1.69 6.48
CA THR A 29 -4.78 -2.35 5.46
C THR A 29 -4.10 -1.29 4.60
N ILE A 30 -2.79 -1.46 4.35
CA ILE A 30 -1.99 -0.61 3.48
C ILE A 30 -1.63 -1.40 2.23
N TYR A 31 -1.87 -0.79 1.07
CA TYR A 31 -1.48 -1.33 -0.23
C TYR A 31 -0.41 -0.44 -0.85
N PHE A 32 0.70 -1.05 -1.27
CA PHE A 32 1.66 -0.42 -2.17
C PHE A 32 1.33 -0.85 -3.58
N MET A 33 1.12 0.11 -4.49
CA MET A 33 0.62 -0.17 -5.83
C MET A 33 1.40 0.61 -6.89
N THR A 34 1.47 0.04 -8.09
CA THR A 34 1.93 0.78 -9.27
C THR A 34 0.85 1.74 -9.77
N PRO A 35 1.18 2.71 -10.64
CA PRO A 35 0.18 3.59 -11.26
C PRO A 35 -0.91 2.85 -12.06
N LYS A 36 -0.65 1.60 -12.48
CA LYS A 36 -1.61 0.73 -13.17
C LYS A 36 -2.39 -0.16 -12.19
N GLN A 37 -2.43 0.21 -10.92
CA GLN A 37 -3.13 -0.49 -9.83
C GLN A 37 -2.64 -1.94 -9.56
N LYS A 38 -1.45 -2.32 -10.03
CA LYS A 38 -0.87 -3.61 -9.64
C LYS A 38 -0.36 -3.53 -8.20
N ILE A 39 -0.84 -4.42 -7.34
CA ILE A 39 -0.39 -4.51 -5.95
C ILE A 39 1.03 -5.08 -5.90
N LEU A 40 1.92 -4.37 -5.20
CA LEU A 40 3.29 -4.77 -4.90
C LEU A 40 3.38 -5.39 -3.52
N GLU A 41 2.74 -4.75 -2.54
CA GLU A 41 2.74 -5.18 -1.15
C GLU A 41 1.39 -4.93 -0.49
N ARG A 42 0.99 -5.81 0.43
CA ARG A 42 -0.22 -5.69 1.23
C ARG A 42 0.10 -5.98 2.69
N VAL A 43 -0.15 -4.99 3.53
CA VAL A 43 0.10 -5.08 4.97
C VAL A 43 -1.21 -4.89 5.72
N THR A 44 -1.57 -5.85 6.58
CA THR A 44 -2.86 -5.86 7.31
C THR A 44 -2.62 -5.85 8.82
N GLY A 45 -3.28 -4.94 9.55
CA GLY A 45 -3.20 -4.85 11.01
C GLY A 45 -2.46 -3.61 11.52
N TYR A 46 -2.38 -3.51 12.85
CA TYR A 46 -1.70 -2.41 13.54
C TYR A 46 -0.24 -2.77 13.79
N PHE A 47 0.67 -1.87 13.42
CA PHE A 47 2.11 -2.06 13.57
C PHE A 47 2.77 -0.77 14.06
N ASN A 48 4.03 -0.89 14.49
CA ASN A 48 4.82 0.25 14.90
C ASN A 48 5.33 1.03 13.68
N VAL A 49 5.58 2.33 13.87
CA VAL A 49 6.13 3.21 12.82
C VAL A 49 7.48 2.70 12.29
N SER A 50 8.25 1.98 13.11
CA SER A 50 9.49 1.32 12.71
C SER A 50 9.29 0.34 11.56
N ASP A 51 8.17 -0.39 11.58
CA ASP A 51 7.87 -1.49 10.67
C ASP A 51 7.47 -0.95 9.30
N PHE A 52 6.93 0.28 9.25
CA PHE A 52 6.55 0.93 8.01
C PHE A 52 7.73 1.12 7.03
N LYS A 53 8.95 1.29 7.55
CA LYS A 53 10.13 1.52 6.71
C LYS A 53 10.48 0.29 5.88
N SER A 54 10.42 -0.91 6.45
CA SER A 54 10.75 -2.14 5.73
C SER A 54 9.74 -2.43 4.63
N TRP A 55 8.47 -2.08 4.79
CA TRP A 55 7.48 -2.28 3.74
C TRP A 55 7.71 -1.38 2.52
N ILE A 56 8.26 -0.18 2.72
CA ILE A 56 8.71 0.68 1.60
C ILE A 56 9.86 -0.01 0.87
N ASP A 57 10.82 -0.59 1.60
CA ASP A 57 11.93 -1.34 1.00
C ASP A 57 11.43 -2.54 0.17
N ASP A 58 10.48 -3.31 0.72
CA ASP A 58 9.88 -4.45 0.04
C ASP A 58 9.13 -4.03 -1.23
N ALA A 59 8.34 -2.95 -1.16
CA ALA A 59 7.63 -2.41 -2.31
C ALA A 59 8.58 -1.90 -3.40
N ASP A 60 9.63 -1.15 -3.03
CA ASP A 60 10.64 -0.63 -3.96
C ASP A 60 11.41 -1.78 -4.64
N MET A 61 11.78 -2.82 -3.88
CA MET A 61 12.43 -4.01 -4.42
C MET A 61 11.53 -4.73 -5.43
N LYS A 62 10.26 -4.96 -5.08
CA LYS A 62 9.30 -5.60 -5.97
C LYS A 62 9.00 -4.77 -7.22
N LEU A 63 9.01 -3.44 -7.13
CA LEU A 63 8.87 -2.56 -8.29
C LEU A 63 10.05 -2.70 -9.26
N LYS A 64 11.29 -2.78 -8.74
CA LYS A 64 12.50 -2.96 -9.56
C LYS A 64 12.50 -4.30 -10.30
N ASN A 65 12.07 -5.37 -9.63
CA ASN A 65 12.04 -6.74 -10.19
C ASN A 65 10.93 -6.96 -11.23
N GLN A 66 10.09 -5.96 -11.51
CA GLN A 66 9.07 -6.00 -12.56
C GLN A 66 9.53 -5.40 -13.89
N LYS A 67 10.74 -4.83 -13.94
CA LYS A 67 11.39 -4.40 -15.18
C LYS A 67 12.17 -5.54 -15.80
#